data_AF-A0A7S2QY48-F1
#
_entry.id   AF-A0A7S2QY48-F1
#
_cell.length_a   1.000
_cell.length_b   1.000
_cell.length_c   1.000
_cell.angle_alpha   90.00
_cell.angle_beta   90.00
_cell.angle_gamma   90.00
#
_symmetry.space_group_name_H-M   'P 1'
#
loop_
_entity.id
_entity.type
_entity.pdbx_description
1 polymer ?
#
loop_
_entity_poly.entity_id
_entity_poly.type
_entity_poly.pdbx_seq_one_letter_code
_entity_poly.pdbx_strand_id
1 'polypeptide(L)'
;LNCDLAKTSALDRAVEPFRHVTLPHGLRIYAIDSGVRHSNSGGSDYAHVRCGTFMGRKMLFNEIEARLGEDLACELSLCGTIDVDGWDNGSPGSPESWSRHIDEEMTGELFLARFIRHDDEPYTEVRRSPDVKYALRSTVHHALHENARVKAFLNIIDSWLVDENGDALHRARALGDLMFASHESYNSIKLGSTETDAIVAIVHDVDPQRNHLFGAKITGGGCGG
;
A
#
# COMPACT_ATOMS: atom_id res chain seq x y z
N LEU A 1 -16.77 1.01 -10.54
CA LEU A 1 -15.75 1.91 -9.94
C LEU A 1 -14.92 2.46 -11.09
N ASN A 2 -15.08 3.75 -11.41
CA ASN A 2 -14.29 4.39 -12.45
C ASN A 2 -12.99 4.88 -11.78
N CYS A 3 -12.05 3.95 -11.57
CA CYS A 3 -10.74 4.30 -11.01
C CYS A 3 -9.94 4.99 -12.11
N ASP A 4 -9.62 6.27 -11.94
CA ASP A 4 -8.73 6.99 -12.85
C ASP A 4 -7.31 6.46 -12.69
N LEU A 5 -6.99 5.40 -13.44
CA LEU A 5 -5.68 4.73 -13.44
C LEU A 5 -4.57 5.60 -14.04
N ALA A 6 -4.89 6.75 -14.66
CA ALA A 6 -3.92 7.63 -15.28
C ALA A 6 -3.10 8.45 -14.26
N LYS A 7 -3.54 8.51 -12.99
CA LYS A 7 -2.89 9.29 -11.92
C LYS A 7 -2.03 8.45 -10.96
N THR A 8 -1.85 7.16 -11.24
CA THR A 8 -1.35 6.18 -10.26
C THR A 8 0.01 5.55 -10.54
N SER A 9 0.68 5.77 -11.68
CA SER A 9 1.89 4.98 -12.00
C SER A 9 3.09 5.81 -12.47
N ALA A 10 4.17 5.70 -11.70
CA ALA A 10 5.53 5.69 -12.24
C ALA A 10 5.71 4.43 -13.12
N LEU A 11 6.63 4.44 -14.08
CA LEU A 11 6.82 3.33 -15.02
C LEU A 11 7.51 2.14 -14.32
N ASP A 12 6.90 0.96 -14.38
CA ASP A 12 7.63 -0.29 -14.11
C ASP A 12 8.52 -0.65 -15.31
N ARG A 13 9.63 -1.37 -15.09
CA ARG A 13 10.51 -1.89 -16.17
C ARG A 13 9.76 -2.72 -17.22
N ALA A 14 8.55 -3.19 -16.89
CA ALA A 14 7.54 -3.67 -17.82
C ALA A 14 6.19 -3.07 -17.42
N VAL A 15 5.53 -2.35 -18.33
CA VAL A 15 4.12 -1.98 -18.16
C VAL A 15 3.31 -3.26 -18.23
N GLU A 16 3.01 -3.89 -17.09
CA GLU A 16 1.97 -4.91 -17.08
C GLU A 16 0.64 -4.20 -17.39
N PRO A 17 -0.01 -4.48 -18.52
CA PRO A 17 -1.30 -3.88 -18.79
C PRO A 17 -2.26 -4.28 -17.67
N PHE A 18 -3.01 -3.30 -17.15
CA PHE A 18 -4.09 -3.58 -16.22
C PHE A 18 -4.97 -4.68 -16.82
N ARG A 19 -5.06 -5.82 -16.13
CA ARG A 19 -5.96 -6.90 -16.52
C ARG A 19 -7.24 -6.83 -15.72
N HIS A 20 -8.36 -7.08 -16.39
CA HIS A 20 -9.60 -7.39 -15.70
C HIS A 20 -9.49 -8.76 -15.06
N VAL A 21 -9.93 -8.86 -13.81
CA VAL A 21 -9.92 -10.10 -13.03
C VAL A 21 -11.37 -10.49 -12.77
N THR A 22 -11.76 -11.67 -13.23
CA THR A 22 -13.09 -12.21 -13.00
C THR A 22 -13.18 -12.72 -11.56
N LEU A 23 -14.22 -12.33 -10.83
CA LEU A 23 -14.47 -12.90 -9.50
C LEU A 23 -14.98 -14.34 -9.64
N PRO A 24 -14.49 -15.29 -8.83
CA PRO A 24 -14.97 -16.67 -8.84
C PRO A 24 -16.47 -16.77 -8.56
N HIS A 25 -17.12 -17.76 -9.16
CA HIS A 25 -18.52 -18.07 -8.87
C HIS A 25 -18.72 -18.33 -7.37
N GLY A 26 -19.76 -17.73 -6.79
CA GLY A 26 -20.07 -17.84 -5.36
C GLY A 26 -19.41 -16.78 -4.48
N LEU A 27 -18.42 -16.02 -4.98
CA LEU A 27 -17.85 -14.88 -4.28
C LEU A 27 -18.60 -13.59 -4.64
N ARG A 28 -18.84 -12.73 -3.65
CA ARG A 28 -19.45 -11.40 -3.84
C ARG A 28 -18.67 -10.36 -3.05
N ILE A 29 -18.57 -9.16 -3.61
CA ILE A 29 -17.98 -7.99 -2.95
C ILE A 29 -19.09 -6.97 -2.75
N TYR A 30 -19.17 -6.44 -1.54
CA TYR A 30 -20.10 -5.37 -1.18
C TYR A 30 -19.29 -4.13 -0.80
N ALA A 31 -19.85 -2.95 -1.10
CA ALA A 31 -19.33 -1.68 -0.63
C ALA A 31 -20.29 -1.12 0.41
N ILE A 32 -19.75 -0.68 1.54
CA ILE A 32 -20.48 -0.06 2.64
C ILE A 32 -19.86 1.31 2.87
N ASP A 33 -20.66 2.36 2.78
CA ASP A 33 -20.26 3.74 3.11
C ASP A 33 -20.21 3.86 4.64
N SER A 34 -19.07 4.29 5.17
CA SER A 34 -18.85 4.53 6.60
C SER A 34 -19.66 5.69 7.16
N GLY A 35 -20.23 6.53 6.30
CA GLY A 35 -20.93 7.76 6.66
C GLY A 35 -19.99 8.92 6.98
N VAL A 36 -18.67 8.71 6.93
CA VAL A 36 -17.66 9.73 7.24
C VAL A 36 -17.25 10.47 5.97
N ARG A 37 -17.53 11.77 5.94
CA ARG A 37 -17.05 12.63 4.86
C ARG A 37 -15.56 12.91 5.02
N HIS A 38 -14.78 12.59 4.00
CA HIS A 38 -13.39 13.01 3.87
C HIS A 38 -13.13 13.56 2.46
N SER A 39 -12.02 14.28 2.29
CA SER A 39 -11.56 14.73 0.98
C SER A 39 -10.15 14.24 0.72
N ASN A 40 -9.92 13.72 -0.49
CA ASN A 40 -8.60 13.28 -0.96
C ASN A 40 -7.82 14.38 -1.70
N SER A 41 -8.33 15.62 -1.73
CA SER A 41 -7.66 16.77 -2.37
C SER A 41 -6.54 17.36 -1.52
N GLY A 42 -5.58 18.02 -2.19
CA GLY A 42 -4.34 18.60 -1.64
C GLY A 42 -4.37 19.01 -0.17
N GLY A 43 -3.47 18.42 0.62
CA GLY A 43 -3.36 18.62 2.06
C GLY A 43 -4.17 17.66 2.93
N SER A 44 -4.76 16.61 2.34
CA SER A 44 -5.36 15.48 3.04
C SER A 44 -4.33 14.55 3.69
N ASP A 45 -4.78 13.70 4.60
CA ASP A 45 -3.96 12.64 5.21
C ASP A 45 -3.37 11.70 4.14
N TYR A 46 -4.15 11.39 3.10
CA TYR A 46 -3.67 10.63 1.94
C TYR A 46 -2.48 11.32 1.25
N ALA A 47 -2.57 12.62 0.97
CA ALA A 47 -1.46 13.36 0.35
C ALA A 47 -0.23 13.41 1.26
N HIS A 48 -0.42 13.49 2.58
CA HIS A 48 0.66 13.45 3.56
C HIS A 48 1.38 12.10 3.58
N VAL A 49 0.63 11.00 3.59
CA VAL A 49 1.17 9.63 3.49
C VAL A 49 1.90 9.44 2.17
N ARG A 50 1.28 9.80 1.04
CA ARG A 50 1.90 9.68 -0.30
C ARG A 50 3.22 10.44 -0.36
N CYS A 51 3.26 11.68 0.12
CA CYS A 51 4.48 12.47 0.23
C CYS A 51 5.54 11.73 1.07
N GLY A 52 5.16 11.19 2.23
CA GLY A 52 6.04 10.38 3.09
C GLY A 52 6.60 9.14 2.39
N THR A 53 5.77 8.42 1.62
CA THR A 53 6.20 7.26 0.83
C THR A 53 7.25 7.66 -0.19
N PHE A 54 7.05 8.77 -0.92
CA PHE A 54 8.00 9.22 -1.94
C PHE A 54 9.30 9.80 -1.35
N MET A 55 9.23 10.44 -0.18
CA MET A 55 10.42 10.82 0.59
C MET A 55 11.22 9.58 1.02
N GLY A 56 10.54 8.56 1.57
CA GLY A 56 11.18 7.30 1.96
C GLY A 56 11.76 6.54 0.75
N ARG A 57 11.03 6.50 -0.38
CA ARG A 57 11.52 5.94 -1.64
C ARG A 57 12.81 6.63 -2.10
N LYS A 58 12.88 7.95 -2.02
CA LYS A 58 14.09 8.70 -2.42
C LYS A 58 15.29 8.29 -1.58
N MET A 59 15.12 8.17 -0.27
CA MET A 59 16.18 7.69 0.62
C MET A 59 16.62 6.27 0.28
N LEU A 60 15.66 5.37 0.08
CA LEU A 60 15.94 3.98 -0.24
C LEU A 60 16.70 3.84 -1.55
N PHE A 61 16.27 4.55 -2.60
CA PHE A 61 16.89 4.46 -3.91
C PHE A 61 18.32 4.97 -3.85
N ASN A 62 18.56 6.14 -3.26
CA ASN A 62 19.92 6.67 -3.09
C ASN A 62 20.82 5.70 -2.32
N GLU A 63 20.30 5.00 -1.30
CA GLU A 63 21.08 4.01 -0.54
C GLU A 63 21.39 2.75 -1.38
N ILE A 64 20.43 2.27 -2.16
CA ILE A 64 20.64 1.15 -3.08
C ILE A 64 21.70 1.50 -4.13
N GLU A 65 21.57 2.67 -4.77
CA GLU A 65 22.53 3.19 -5.75
C GLU A 65 23.94 3.29 -5.17
N ALA A 66 24.07 3.85 -3.97
CA ALA A 66 25.36 3.99 -3.29
C ALA A 66 26.04 2.64 -2.98
N ARG A 67 25.24 1.61 -2.66
CA ARG A 67 25.74 0.28 -2.29
C ARG A 67 26.02 -0.63 -3.48
N LEU A 68 25.22 -0.52 -4.54
CA LEU A 68 25.30 -1.37 -5.72
C LEU A 68 26.07 -0.73 -6.88
N GLY A 69 26.31 0.57 -6.84
CA GLY A 69 26.90 1.30 -7.96
C GLY A 69 25.98 1.35 -9.19
N GLU A 70 24.67 1.24 -8.97
CA GLU A 70 23.64 1.34 -10.00
C GLU A 70 23.02 2.74 -10.00
N ASP A 71 22.47 3.17 -11.12
CA ASP A 71 21.67 4.39 -11.24
C ASP A 71 20.20 3.95 -11.39
N LEU A 72 19.38 4.21 -10.37
CA LEU A 72 17.97 3.87 -10.37
C LEU A 72 17.20 5.04 -10.96
N ALA A 73 16.69 4.84 -12.18
CA ALA A 73 15.88 5.85 -12.84
C ALA A 73 14.71 6.31 -11.95
N CYS A 74 14.53 7.63 -11.82
CA CYS A 74 13.47 8.25 -11.03
C CYS A 74 12.06 7.80 -11.44
N GLU A 75 11.91 7.26 -12.66
CA GLU A 75 10.65 6.73 -13.20
C GLU A 75 10.28 5.35 -12.65
N LEU A 76 11.21 4.62 -12.01
CA LEU A 76 10.93 3.28 -11.48
C LEU A 76 9.98 3.32 -10.29
N SER A 77 8.95 2.47 -10.27
CA SER A 77 8.10 2.36 -9.09
C SER A 77 8.87 1.77 -7.89
N LEU A 78 8.45 2.10 -6.67
CA LEU A 78 9.00 1.49 -5.45
C LEU A 78 8.96 -0.04 -5.51
N CYS A 79 7.81 -0.59 -5.90
CA CYS A 79 7.56 -2.04 -5.92
C CYS A 79 8.20 -2.76 -7.12
N GLY A 80 8.64 -2.01 -8.13
CA GLY A 80 9.43 -2.51 -9.26
C GLY A 80 10.93 -2.56 -8.97
N THR A 81 11.39 -1.79 -7.97
CA THR A 81 12.80 -1.76 -7.54
C THR A 81 13.11 -2.79 -6.46
N ILE A 82 12.22 -2.95 -5.50
CA ILE A 82 12.39 -3.87 -4.37
C ILE A 82 11.06 -4.53 -4.03
N ASP A 83 11.10 -5.82 -3.72
CA ASP A 83 9.94 -6.56 -3.24
C ASP A 83 9.91 -6.60 -1.70
N VAL A 84 8.87 -7.22 -1.16
CA VAL A 84 8.66 -7.30 0.29
C VAL A 84 9.74 -8.14 0.99
N ASP A 85 10.26 -9.17 0.31
CA ASP A 85 11.30 -10.04 0.88
C ASP A 85 12.63 -9.29 0.99
N GLY A 86 13.02 -8.58 -0.06
CA GLY A 86 14.16 -7.67 0.00
C GLY A 86 13.99 -6.65 1.12
N TRP A 87 12.81 -6.04 1.22
CA TRP A 87 12.52 -5.07 2.27
C TRP A 87 12.65 -5.63 3.69
N ASP A 88 12.09 -6.80 4.00
CA ASP A 88 12.06 -7.36 5.35
C ASP A 88 13.31 -8.17 5.71
N ASN A 89 13.86 -8.91 4.75
CA ASN A 89 14.91 -9.90 4.99
C ASN A 89 16.27 -9.48 4.40
N GLY A 90 16.30 -8.51 3.49
CA GLY A 90 17.50 -8.03 2.83
C GLY A 90 17.66 -8.58 1.41
N SER A 91 18.59 -7.98 0.66
CA SER A 91 18.91 -8.35 -0.72
C SER A 91 20.35 -7.91 -1.05
N PRO A 92 20.90 -8.14 -2.27
CA PRO A 92 22.22 -7.60 -2.62
C PRO A 92 22.33 -6.11 -2.26
N GLY A 93 23.41 -5.73 -1.56
CA GLY A 93 23.61 -4.38 -1.02
C GLY A 93 23.28 -4.26 0.48
N SER A 94 22.31 -5.02 0.99
CA SER A 94 21.98 -5.07 2.42
C SER A 94 21.60 -6.50 2.85
N PRO A 95 22.47 -7.22 3.59
CA PRO A 95 22.16 -8.58 4.06
C PRO A 95 21.07 -8.62 5.15
N GLU A 96 20.64 -7.46 5.63
CA GLU A 96 19.52 -7.30 6.56
C GLU A 96 18.42 -6.43 5.90
N SER A 97 17.26 -6.36 6.54
CA SER A 97 16.12 -5.52 6.13
C SER A 97 16.54 -4.13 5.64
N TRP A 98 16.09 -3.76 4.44
CA TRP A 98 16.28 -2.41 3.89
C TRP A 98 15.56 -1.33 4.71
N SER A 99 14.57 -1.70 5.53
CA SER A 99 13.88 -0.76 6.43
C SER A 99 14.81 -0.04 7.41
N ARG A 100 15.95 -0.66 7.74
CA ARG A 100 16.97 -0.10 8.66
C ARG A 100 17.70 1.10 8.09
N HIS A 101 17.67 1.28 6.76
CA HIS A 101 18.33 2.39 6.07
C HIS A 101 17.40 3.58 5.81
N ILE A 102 16.14 3.49 6.24
CA ILE A 102 15.17 4.58 6.16
C ILE A 102 14.88 5.08 7.57
N ASP A 103 14.95 6.40 7.75
CA ASP A 103 14.56 7.07 9.00
C ASP A 103 13.08 6.76 9.33
N GLU A 104 12.74 6.64 10.62
CA GLU A 104 11.34 6.39 11.03
C GLU A 104 10.42 7.53 10.62
N GLU A 105 10.88 8.75 10.91
CA GLU A 105 10.20 9.98 10.57
C GLU A 105 11.20 11.09 10.26
N MET A 106 10.79 12.05 9.43
CA MET A 106 11.61 13.21 9.08
C MET A 106 10.75 14.45 8.85
N THR A 107 11.26 15.64 9.18
CA THR A 107 10.62 16.90 8.76
C THR A 107 10.90 17.17 7.29
N GLY A 108 9.99 17.90 6.63
CA GLY A 108 10.22 18.29 5.23
C GLY A 108 11.46 19.18 5.05
N GLU A 109 11.78 20.01 6.04
CA GLU A 109 12.99 20.85 6.03
C GLU A 109 14.28 20.01 6.00
N LEU A 110 14.40 19.01 6.87
CA LEU A 110 15.57 18.11 6.90
C LEU A 110 15.69 17.31 5.61
N PHE A 111 14.55 16.85 5.06
CA PHE A 111 14.53 16.11 3.80
C PHE A 111 15.02 16.97 2.64
N LEU A 112 14.48 18.19 2.50
CA LEU A 112 14.83 19.08 1.39
C LEU A 112 16.28 19.58 1.48
N ALA A 113 16.83 19.71 2.67
CA ALA A 113 18.25 20.00 2.86
C ALA A 113 19.16 18.86 2.36
N ARG A 114 18.70 17.59 2.42
CA ARG A 114 19.46 16.41 1.98
C ARG A 114 19.24 16.04 0.51
N PHE A 115 18.00 16.13 0.02
CA PHE A 115 17.59 15.54 -1.26
C PHE A 115 17.02 16.54 -2.28
N ILE A 116 16.89 17.83 -1.92
CA ILE A 116 16.33 18.93 -2.73
C ILE A 116 14.83 18.78 -3.01
N ARG A 117 14.35 17.59 -3.39
CA ARG A 117 12.96 17.24 -3.72
C ARG A 117 12.73 15.72 -3.68
N HIS A 118 11.48 15.31 -3.72
CA HIS A 118 11.08 13.93 -4.03
C HIS A 118 10.61 13.80 -5.50
N ASP A 119 10.22 12.60 -5.90
CA ASP A 119 9.92 12.28 -7.30
C ASP A 119 8.40 12.28 -7.65
N ASP A 120 7.53 12.82 -6.79
CA ASP A 120 6.05 12.86 -6.99
C ASP A 120 5.46 14.27 -7.21
N GLU A 121 6.29 15.26 -7.54
CA GLU A 121 5.76 16.57 -7.94
C GLU A 121 5.12 16.50 -9.33
N PRO A 122 4.04 17.25 -9.61
CA PRO A 122 3.39 18.23 -8.73
C PRO A 122 2.24 17.65 -7.87
N TYR A 123 2.11 16.33 -7.75
CA TYR A 123 0.97 15.70 -7.07
C TYR A 123 1.07 15.83 -5.54
N THR A 124 2.28 15.76 -5.01
CA THR A 124 2.58 16.08 -3.61
C THR A 124 3.71 17.10 -3.53
N GLU A 125 3.75 17.84 -2.42
CA GLU A 125 4.78 18.84 -2.14
C GLU A 125 5.27 18.64 -0.71
N VAL A 126 6.60 18.58 -0.53
CA VAL A 126 7.23 18.50 0.78
C VAL A 126 7.11 19.85 1.48
N ARG A 127 6.35 19.88 2.57
CA ARG A 127 6.12 21.11 3.34
C ARG A 127 7.35 21.46 4.17
N ARG A 128 7.85 22.68 4.02
CA ARG A 128 8.89 23.26 4.88
C ARG A 128 8.26 23.78 6.17
N SER A 129 8.00 22.88 7.11
CA SER A 129 7.55 23.21 8.46
C SER A 129 8.23 22.31 9.49
N PRO A 130 8.74 22.87 10.60
CA PRO A 130 9.31 22.07 11.69
C PRO A 130 8.24 21.26 12.44
N ASP A 131 6.97 21.65 12.36
CA ASP A 131 5.85 20.99 13.03
C ASP A 131 5.27 19.81 12.24
N VAL A 132 5.71 19.63 11.00
CA VAL A 132 5.22 18.57 10.10
C VAL A 132 6.29 17.50 9.94
N LYS A 133 5.99 16.31 10.46
CA LYS A 133 6.80 15.11 10.29
C LYS A 133 6.12 14.11 9.37
N TYR A 134 6.92 13.45 8.55
CA TYR A 134 6.50 12.40 7.63
C TYR A 134 7.02 11.06 8.14
N ALA A 135 6.14 10.06 8.27
CA ALA A 135 6.49 8.72 8.74
C ALA A 135 7.05 7.87 7.57
N LEU A 136 8.32 8.07 7.24
CA LEU A 136 8.92 7.54 6.01
C LEU A 136 8.93 6.01 5.98
N ARG A 137 9.43 5.37 7.04
CA ARG A 137 9.59 3.91 7.07
C ARG A 137 8.26 3.18 7.00
N SER A 138 7.26 3.61 7.77
CA SER A 138 5.96 2.94 7.82
C SER A 138 5.17 3.11 6.52
N THR A 139 5.26 4.26 5.87
CA THR A 139 4.59 4.52 4.59
C THR A 139 5.20 3.74 3.42
N VAL A 140 6.54 3.59 3.40
CA VAL A 140 7.24 2.67 2.46
C VAL A 140 6.87 1.22 2.73
N HIS A 141 6.90 0.80 4.00
CA HIS A 141 6.52 -0.56 4.41
C HIS A 141 5.09 -0.89 3.97
N HIS A 142 4.13 0.01 4.20
CA HIS A 142 2.75 -0.13 3.75
C HIS A 142 2.66 -0.36 2.24
N ALA A 143 3.33 0.47 1.43
CA ALA A 143 3.26 0.39 -0.02
C ALA A 143 3.77 -0.97 -0.55
N LEU A 144 4.90 -1.45 -0.05
CA LEU A 144 5.50 -2.72 -0.44
C LEU A 144 4.64 -3.92 -0.02
N HIS A 145 4.16 -3.91 1.22
CA HIS A 145 3.31 -4.97 1.74
C HIS A 145 1.92 -4.99 1.09
N GLU A 146 1.34 -3.84 0.76
CA GLU A 146 0.08 -3.78 0.04
C GLU A 146 0.23 -4.31 -1.38
N ASN A 147 1.33 -4.02 -2.07
CA ASN A 147 1.62 -4.62 -3.37
C ASN A 147 1.73 -6.15 -3.29
N ALA A 148 2.44 -6.67 -2.28
CA ALA A 148 2.55 -8.11 -2.04
C ALA A 148 1.17 -8.75 -1.74
N ARG A 149 0.33 -8.10 -0.92
CA ARG A 149 -1.04 -8.56 -0.64
C ARG A 149 -1.90 -8.59 -1.89
N VAL A 150 -1.81 -7.58 -2.76
CA VAL A 150 -2.54 -7.57 -4.04
C VAL A 150 -2.10 -8.73 -4.93
N LYS A 151 -0.78 -8.96 -5.07
CA LYS A 151 -0.25 -10.11 -5.83
C LYS A 151 -0.75 -11.45 -5.25
N ALA A 152 -0.73 -11.61 -3.94
CA ALA A 152 -1.24 -12.80 -3.26
C ALA A 152 -2.76 -12.98 -3.48
N PHE A 153 -3.53 -11.90 -3.41
CA PHE A 153 -4.98 -11.91 -3.66
C PHE A 153 -5.28 -12.37 -5.09
N LEU A 154 -4.55 -11.84 -6.08
CA LEU A 154 -4.67 -12.24 -7.48
C LEU A 154 -4.33 -13.71 -7.69
N ASN A 155 -3.25 -14.20 -7.09
CA ASN A 155 -2.85 -15.60 -7.19
C ASN A 155 -3.93 -16.55 -6.63
N ILE A 156 -4.57 -16.18 -5.51
CA ILE A 156 -5.67 -16.97 -4.95
C ILE A 156 -6.87 -16.98 -5.89
N ILE A 157 -7.25 -15.83 -6.46
CA ILE A 157 -8.35 -15.74 -7.44
C ILE A 157 -8.05 -16.59 -8.67
N ASP A 158 -6.86 -16.46 -9.27
CA ASP A 158 -6.46 -17.23 -10.43
C ASP A 158 -6.48 -18.74 -10.13
N SER A 159 -5.98 -19.15 -8.97
CA SER A 159 -6.03 -20.56 -8.53
C SER A 159 -7.46 -21.09 -8.39
N TRP A 160 -8.40 -20.23 -7.96
CA TRP A 160 -9.80 -20.59 -7.83
C TRP A 160 -10.45 -20.76 -9.21
N LEU A 161 -10.15 -19.87 -10.17
CA LEU A 161 -10.69 -19.98 -11.53
C LEU A 161 -10.16 -21.22 -12.28
N VAL A 162 -8.96 -21.69 -11.94
CA VAL A 162 -8.39 -22.94 -12.50
C VAL A 162 -9.04 -24.18 -11.88
N ASP A 163 -9.32 -24.16 -10.58
CA ASP A 163 -9.92 -25.28 -9.84
C ASP A 163 -11.15 -24.82 -9.04
N GLU A 164 -12.26 -24.62 -9.75
CA GLU A 164 -13.52 -24.14 -9.15
C GLU A 164 -14.08 -25.11 -8.10
N ASN A 165 -13.76 -26.41 -8.22
CA ASN A 165 -14.23 -27.47 -7.32
C ASN A 165 -13.32 -27.70 -6.11
N GLY A 166 -12.16 -27.03 -6.06
CA GLY A 166 -11.26 -27.07 -4.91
C GLY A 166 -11.86 -26.44 -3.64
N ASP A 167 -11.05 -26.31 -2.60
CA ASP A 167 -11.51 -25.77 -1.30
C ASP A 167 -11.81 -24.25 -1.36
N ALA A 168 -13.00 -23.94 -1.87
CA ALA A 168 -13.53 -22.60 -2.03
C ALA A 168 -13.60 -21.85 -0.69
N LEU A 169 -13.95 -22.54 0.40
CA LEU A 169 -14.07 -21.92 1.72
C LEU A 169 -12.69 -21.52 2.26
N HIS A 170 -11.68 -22.38 2.10
CA HIS A 170 -10.31 -22.06 2.48
C HIS A 170 -9.77 -20.86 1.68
N ARG A 171 -9.96 -20.86 0.35
CA ARG A 171 -9.54 -19.73 -0.49
C ARG A 171 -10.26 -18.44 -0.14
N ALA A 172 -11.57 -18.49 0.14
CA ALA A 172 -12.33 -17.33 0.57
C ALA A 172 -11.80 -16.74 1.87
N ARG A 173 -11.52 -17.58 2.88
CA ARG A 173 -10.91 -17.15 4.15
C ARG A 173 -9.53 -16.54 3.96
N ALA A 174 -8.70 -17.11 3.08
CA ALA A 174 -7.38 -16.56 2.76
C ALA A 174 -7.46 -15.18 2.09
N LEU A 175 -8.41 -14.96 1.16
CA LEU A 175 -8.69 -13.62 0.62
C LEU A 175 -9.11 -12.66 1.73
N GLY A 176 -9.92 -13.14 2.66
CA GLY A 176 -10.36 -12.38 3.84
C GLY A 176 -9.22 -11.97 4.76
N ASP A 177 -8.27 -12.87 5.04
CA ASP A 177 -7.07 -12.58 5.83
C ASP A 177 -6.25 -11.44 5.20
N LEU A 178 -6.11 -11.45 3.86
CA LEU A 178 -5.43 -10.37 3.13
C LEU A 178 -6.18 -9.04 3.24
N MET A 179 -7.52 -9.06 3.24
CA MET A 179 -8.32 -7.84 3.42
C MET A 179 -8.13 -7.25 4.83
N PHE A 180 -8.23 -8.06 5.89
CA PHE A 180 -8.01 -7.58 7.25
C PHE A 180 -6.57 -7.06 7.44
N ALA A 181 -5.57 -7.79 6.96
CA ALA A 181 -4.18 -7.34 7.02
C ALA A 181 -3.95 -6.01 6.27
N SER A 182 -4.67 -5.81 5.16
CA SER A 182 -4.65 -4.54 4.43
C SER A 182 -5.29 -3.42 5.25
N HIS A 183 -6.43 -3.65 5.90
CA HIS A 183 -7.08 -2.66 6.75
C HIS A 183 -6.19 -2.22 7.91
N GLU A 184 -5.59 -3.17 8.63
CA GLU A 184 -4.61 -2.88 9.69
C GLU A 184 -3.42 -2.06 9.17
N SER A 185 -2.99 -2.34 7.94
CA SER A 185 -1.92 -1.60 7.29
C SER A 185 -2.32 -0.16 6.93
N TYR A 186 -3.59 0.14 6.65
CA TYR A 186 -4.08 1.52 6.51
C TYR A 186 -4.09 2.24 7.87
N ASN A 187 -4.52 1.53 8.92
CA ASN A 187 -4.57 2.09 10.28
C ASN A 187 -3.17 2.47 10.78
N SER A 188 -2.15 1.64 10.50
CA SER A 188 -0.77 1.91 10.94
C SER A 188 -0.12 3.15 10.32
N ILE A 189 -0.63 3.61 9.17
CA ILE A 189 -0.19 4.84 8.50
C ILE A 189 -1.19 5.99 8.63
N LYS A 190 -2.15 5.87 9.57
CA LYS A 190 -3.17 6.90 9.86
C LYS A 190 -4.13 7.20 8.70
N LEU A 191 -4.39 6.22 7.84
CA LEU A 191 -5.45 6.28 6.82
C LEU A 191 -6.72 5.54 7.25
N GLY A 192 -6.79 5.08 8.50
CA GLY A 192 -7.97 4.49 9.11
C GLY A 192 -9.01 5.51 9.60
N SER A 193 -10.12 5.00 10.12
CA SER A 193 -11.11 5.78 10.88
C SER A 193 -11.88 4.87 11.83
N THR A 194 -12.37 5.42 12.94
CA THR A 194 -13.15 4.65 13.93
C THR A 194 -14.37 3.98 13.31
N GLU A 195 -15.02 4.63 12.35
CA GLU A 195 -16.21 4.14 11.66
C GLU A 195 -15.88 2.98 10.72
N THR A 196 -14.77 3.06 9.98
CA THR A 196 -14.31 1.94 9.15
C THR A 196 -13.85 0.76 10.00
N ASP A 197 -13.18 1.02 11.13
CA ASP A 197 -12.76 0.00 12.08
C ASP A 197 -14.00 -0.72 12.66
N ALA A 198 -15.05 0.03 13.01
CA ALA A 198 -16.30 -0.53 13.50
C ALA A 198 -16.99 -1.42 12.46
N ILE A 199 -17.02 -1.04 11.18
CA ILE A 199 -17.59 -1.87 10.11
C ILE A 199 -16.78 -3.17 9.95
N VAL A 200 -15.45 -3.08 9.95
CA VAL A 200 -14.58 -4.25 9.82
C VAL A 200 -14.75 -5.18 11.01
N ALA A 201 -14.84 -4.64 12.23
CA ALA A 201 -15.12 -5.41 13.45
C ALA A 201 -16.47 -6.12 13.39
N ILE A 202 -17.54 -5.44 12.93
CA ILE A 202 -18.86 -6.05 12.76
C ILE A 202 -18.78 -7.25 11.81
N VAL A 203 -18.09 -7.13 10.68
CA VAL A 203 -17.95 -8.23 9.71
C VAL A 203 -17.28 -9.45 10.34
N HIS A 204 -16.26 -9.23 11.17
CA HIS A 204 -15.61 -10.29 11.92
C HIS A 204 -16.53 -10.91 12.99
N ASP A 205 -17.26 -10.08 13.74
CA ASP A 205 -18.02 -10.52 14.92
C ASP A 205 -19.34 -11.21 14.59
N VAL A 206 -20.00 -10.86 13.47
CA VAL A 206 -21.27 -11.49 13.06
C VAL A 206 -21.06 -12.87 12.42
N ASP A 207 -19.86 -13.16 11.94
CA ASP A 207 -19.48 -14.48 11.42
C ASP A 207 -18.05 -14.86 11.83
N PRO A 208 -17.80 -15.17 13.12
CA PRO A 208 -16.45 -15.45 13.63
C PRO A 208 -15.80 -16.68 12.99
N GLN A 209 -16.61 -17.62 12.52
CA GLN A 209 -16.13 -18.80 11.80
C GLN A 209 -15.87 -18.52 10.31
N ARG A 210 -16.26 -17.34 9.80
CA ARG A 210 -16.07 -16.92 8.42
C ARG A 210 -16.60 -17.97 7.44
N ASN A 211 -17.85 -18.37 7.63
CA ASN A 211 -18.55 -19.32 6.77
C ASN A 211 -19.21 -18.62 5.55
N HIS A 212 -19.50 -17.33 5.68
CA HIS A 212 -20.20 -16.49 4.70
C HIS A 212 -19.56 -15.11 4.51
N LEU A 213 -19.01 -14.52 5.58
CA LEU A 213 -18.28 -13.26 5.54
C LEU A 213 -16.80 -13.52 5.81
N PHE A 214 -15.96 -13.28 4.80
CA PHE A 214 -14.58 -13.74 4.85
C PHE A 214 -13.59 -12.65 5.29
N GLY A 215 -13.83 -11.41 4.87
CA GLY A 215 -13.01 -10.27 5.26
C GLY A 215 -13.60 -8.93 4.83
N ALA A 216 -13.06 -7.86 5.40
CA ALA A 216 -13.41 -6.49 5.10
C ALA A 216 -12.17 -5.59 5.20
N LYS A 217 -12.18 -4.48 4.44
CA LYS A 217 -11.18 -3.43 4.55
C LYS A 217 -11.75 -2.09 4.11
N ILE A 218 -11.13 -1.03 4.61
CA ILE A 218 -11.24 0.31 4.02
C ILE A 218 -10.70 0.32 2.58
N THR A 219 -11.20 1.22 1.74
CA THR A 219 -10.76 1.38 0.34
C THR A 219 -10.66 2.87 -0.03
N GLY A 220 -10.12 3.17 -1.21
CA GLY A 220 -9.93 4.56 -1.66
C GLY A 220 -8.77 5.27 -0.95
N GLY A 221 -8.92 6.58 -0.71
CA GLY A 221 -7.88 7.39 -0.03
C GLY A 221 -7.79 7.18 1.48
N GLY A 222 -8.75 6.46 2.07
CA GLY A 222 -8.83 6.24 3.52
C GLY A 222 -9.54 7.37 4.28
N CYS A 223 -9.45 7.33 5.61
CA CYS A 223 -10.06 8.30 6.53
C CYS A 223 -11.60 8.43 6.42
N GLY A 224 -12.28 7.35 6.03
CA GLY A 224 -13.74 7.28 5.87
C GLY A 224 -14.16 6.90 4.45
N GLY A 225 -15.35 7.38 4.05
CA GLY A 225 -15.99 7.12 2.76
C GLY A 225 -16.83 5.85 2.69
#